data_AF-A0A832B1M4-F1
#
_entry.id   AF-A0A832B1M4-F1
#
_cell.length_a   1.000
_cell.length_b   1.000
_cell.length_c   1.000
_cell.angle_alpha   90.00
_cell.angle_beta   90.00
_cell.angle_gamma   90.00
#
_symmetry.space_group_name_H-M   'P 1'
#
loop_
_entity.id
_entity.type
_entity.pdbx_description
1 polymer ?
#
loop_
_entity_poly.entity_id
_entity_poly.type
_entity_poly.pdbx_seq_one_letter_code
_entity_poly.pdbx_strand_id
1 'polypeptide(L)' 'MFGTMAENCASSLTRGMRVVVWGRLHHERWEKDGVKRSGYKLFVDDIAPALSRASATGERNADAPEWA' A
#
# COMPACT_ATOMS: atom_id res chain seq x y z
N MET A 1 1.82 4.15 3.81
CA MET A 1 1.26 2.99 4.52
C MET A 1 2.09 2.74 5.76
N PHE A 2 1.47 2.59 6.91
CA PHE A 2 2.14 2.42 8.21
C PHE A 2 1.30 1.51 9.11
N GLY A 3 1.87 1.07 10.24
CA GLY A 3 1.18 0.25 11.25
C GLY A 3 0.77 -1.13 10.74
N THR A 4 -0.24 -1.73 11.37
CA THR A 4 -0.75 -3.09 11.12
C THR A 4 -1.05 -3.35 9.64
N MET A 5 -1.48 -2.33 8.89
CA MET A 5 -1.76 -2.47 7.47
C MET A 5 -0.48 -2.84 6.69
N ALA A 6 0.68 -2.25 7.04
CA ALA A 6 1.95 -2.56 6.40
C ALA A 6 2.39 -4.02 6.65
N GLU A 7 2.13 -4.54 7.85
CA GLU A 7 2.41 -5.93 8.22
C GLU A 7 1.51 -6.90 7.47
N ASN A 8 0.20 -6.61 7.41
CA ASN A 8 -0.76 -7.39 6.62
C ASN A 8 -0.36 -7.42 5.13
N CYS A 9 0.13 -6.31 4.58
CA CYS A 9 0.65 -6.25 3.23
C CYS A 9 1.89 -7.12 3.04
N ALA A 10 2.84 -7.05 3.98
CA ALA A 10 4.07 -7.82 3.90
C ALA A 10 3.82 -9.34 3.97
N SER A 11 2.80 -9.78 4.71
CA SER A 11 2.42 -11.19 4.81
C SER A 11 1.53 -11.67 3.65
N SER A 12 0.68 -10.80 3.10
CA SER A 12 -0.35 -11.19 2.12
C SER A 12 0.06 -10.99 0.66
N LEU A 13 0.96 -10.05 0.38
CA LEU A 13 1.31 -9.65 -0.99
C LEU A 13 2.70 -10.12 -1.38
N THR A 14 2.83 -10.61 -2.61
CA THR A 14 4.11 -11.01 -3.20
C THR A 14 4.36 -10.28 -4.52
N ARG A 15 5.63 -10.22 -4.93
CA ARG A 15 6.01 -9.59 -6.20
C ARG A 15 5.26 -10.24 -7.37
N GLY A 16 4.67 -9.41 -8.22
CA GLY A 16 3.93 -9.86 -9.40
C GLY A 16 2.43 -10.06 -9.16
N MET A 17 1.98 -10.04 -7.90
CA MET A 17 0.55 -10.04 -7.58
C MET A 17 -0.11 -8.75 -8.06
N ARG A 18 -1.27 -8.88 -8.71
CA ARG A 18 -2.08 -7.73 -9.10
C ARG A 18 -2.82 -7.21 -7.88
N VAL A 19 -2.70 -5.92 -7.62
CA VAL A 19 -3.39 -5.23 -6.51
C VAL A 19 -4.16 -4.03 -7.01
N VAL A 20 -5.19 -3.65 -6.25
CA VAL A 20 -5.85 -2.35 -6.33
C VAL A 20 -5.41 -1.54 -5.12
N VAL A 21 -4.99 -0.30 -5.36
CA VAL A 21 -4.48 0.59 -4.30
C VAL A 21 -5.32 1.87 -4.33
N TRP A 22 -5.79 2.29 -3.16
CA TRP A 22 -6.48 3.56 -2.99
C TRP A 22 -5.73 4.44 -2.00
N GLY A 23 -5.72 5.75 -2.27
CA GLY A 23 -5.07 6.71 -1.40
C GLY A 23 -4.79 8.06 -2.06
N ARG A 24 -3.90 8.83 -1.45
CA ARG A 24 -3.62 10.23 -1.80
C ARG A 24 -2.28 10.38 -2.51
N LEU A 25 -2.31 10.94 -3.71
CA LEU A 25 -1.09 11.27 -4.46
C LEU A 25 -0.41 12.49 -3.86
N HIS A 26 0.89 12.37 -3.62
CA HIS A 26 1.74 13.45 -3.14
C HIS A 26 2.87 13.69 -4.13
N HIS A 27 3.10 14.96 -4.44
CA HIS A 27 4.23 15.39 -5.26
C HIS A 27 5.28 16.00 -4.34
N GLU A 28 6.46 15.42 -4.35
CA GLU A 28 7.59 15.87 -3.55
C GLU A 28 8.74 16.33 -4.45
N ARG A 29 9.41 17.40 -4.03
CA ARG A 29 10.66 17.87 -4.62
C ARG A 29 11.72 17.84 -3.53
N TRP A 30 12.89 17.31 -3.87
CA TRP A 30 14.02 17.26 -2.95
C TRP A 30 15.31 17.49 -3.72
N GLU A 31 16.33 17.92 -3.00
CA GLU A 31 17.69 18.07 -3.54
C GLU A 31 18.55 16.92 -3.03
N LYS A 32 19.27 16.26 -3.93
CA LYS A 32 20.25 15.23 -3.58
C LYS A 32 21.51 15.45 -4.40
N ASP A 33 22.64 15.61 -3.72
CA ASP A 33 23.96 15.86 -4.34
C ASP A 33 23.97 17.12 -5.24
N GLY A 34 23.26 18.19 -4.81
CA GLY A 34 23.12 19.44 -5.58
C GLY A 34 22.15 19.35 -6.77
N VAL A 35 21.55 18.18 -7.02
CA VAL A 35 20.61 17.96 -8.12
C VAL A 35 19.18 17.99 -7.59
N LYS A 36 18.37 18.91 -8.12
CA LYS A 36 16.92 18.96 -7.85
C LYS A 36 16.23 17.79 -8.52
N ARG A 37 15.46 17.04 -7.73
CA ARG A 37 14.64 15.92 -8.16
C ARG A 37 13.19 16.18 -7.77
N SER A 38 12.28 15.57 -8.53
CA SER A 38 10.85 15.56 -8.25
C SER A 38 10.33 14.16 -8.42
N GLY A 39 9.38 13.76 -7.59
CA GLY A 39 8.79 12.44 -7.63
C GLY A 39 7.38 12.44 -7.08
N TYR A 40 6.63 11.41 -7.46
CA TYR A 40 5.31 11.16 -6.95
C TYR A 40 5.37 10.03 -5.93
N LYS A 41 4.67 10.19 -4.82
CA LYS A 41 4.47 9.18 -3.79
C LYS A 41 2.97 8.99 -3.60
N LEU A 42 2.53 7.76 -3.42
CA LEU A 42 1.14 7.46 -3.06
C LEU A 42 1.08 7.16 -1.57
N PHE A 43 0.37 7.99 -0.83
CA PHE A 43 -0.01 7.70 0.56
C PHE A 43 -1.20 6.75 0.52
N VAL A 44 -0.88 5.46 0.63
CA VAL A 44 -1.87 4.38 0.59
C VAL A 44 -2.74 4.44 1.85
N ASP A 45 -4.04 4.60 1.62
CA ASP A 45 -5.08 4.54 2.64
C ASP A 45 -5.72 3.14 2.66
N ASP A 46 -5.81 2.43 1.52
CA ASP A 46 -6.26 1.02 1.44
C ASP A 46 -5.64 0.26 0.25
N ILE A 47 -5.55 -1.07 0.35
CA ILE A 47 -4.95 -1.96 -0.66
C ILE A 47 -5.51 -3.38 -0.58
N ALA A 48 -5.83 -3.98 -1.74
CA ALA A 48 -6.36 -5.33 -1.83
C ALA A 48 -5.84 -6.10 -3.06
N PRO A 49 -5.75 -7.45 -2.99
CA PRO A 49 -5.48 -8.27 -4.16
C PRO A 49 -6.62 -8.16 -5.17
N ALA A 50 -6.29 -8.02 -6.44
CA ALA A 50 -7.27 -7.84 -7.49
C ALA A 50 -7.85 -9.19 -7.94
N LEU A 51 -9.08 -9.48 -7.50
CA LEU A 51 -9.76 -10.74 -7.82
C LEU A 51 -10.10 -10.93 -9.31
N SER A 52 -9.96 -9.87 -10.10
CA SER A 52 -10.05 -9.93 -11.58
C SER A 52 -9.12 -10.97 -12.23
N ARG A 53 -8.04 -11.39 -11.54
CA ARG A 53 -7.04 -12.34 -12.06
C ARG A 53 -6.55 -13.35 -11.02
N ALA A 54 -7.20 -13.42 -9.85
CA ALA A 54 -6.80 -14.27 -8.75
C ALA A 54 -7.99 -14.57 -7.83
N SER A 55 -7.91 -15.66 -7.06
CA SER A 55 -8.74 -15.87 -5.87
C SER A 55 -7.94 -15.46 -4.62
N ALA A 56 -8.62 -15.07 -3.55
CA ALA A 56 -8.00 -14.80 -2.26
C ALA A 56 -8.85 -15.36 -1.11
N THR A 57 -8.18 -15.79 -0.06
CA THR A 57 -8.81 -16.15 1.22
C THR A 57 -8.48 -15.05 2.21
N GLY A 58 -9.50 -14.43 2.80
CA GLY A 58 -9.33 -13.38 3.80
C GLY A 58 -9.37 -13.96 5.21
N GLU A 59 -8.41 -13.57 6.05
CA GLU A 59 -8.44 -13.81 7.49
C GLU A 59 -8.59 -12.45 8.20
N ARG A 60 -9.52 -12.37 9.15
CA ARG A 60 -9.70 -11.15 9.95
C ARG A 60 -8.64 -11.14 11.03
N ASN A 61 -7.80 -10.12 11.01
CA ASN A 61 -6.84 -9.91 12.09
C ASN A 61 -7.59 -9.40 13.34
N ALA A 62 -7.44 -10.08 14.48
CA ALA A 62 -8.21 -9.83 15.71
C ALA A 62 -7.93 -8.46 16.33
N ASP A 63 -6.77 -7.87 16.01
CA ASP A 63 -6.33 -6.57 16.52
C ASP A 63 -6.72 -5.40 15.59
N ALA A 64 -7.49 -5.66 14.53
CA ALA A 64 -8.02 -4.60 13.69
C ALA A 64 -9.08 -3.80 14.47
N PRO A 65 -8.95 -2.48 14.61
CA PRO A 65 -9.93 -1.68 15.36
C PRO A 65 -11.31 -1.79 14.71
N GLU A 66 -12.37 -1.77 15.52
CA GLU A 66 -13.77 -2.00 15.10
C GLU A 66 -14.27 -0.99 14.04
N TRP A 67 -13.57 0.14 13.86
CA TRP A 67 -13.87 1.18 12.89
C TRP A 67 -13.06 1.10 11.58
N ALA A 68 -12.14 0.13 11.46
CA ALA A 68 -11.39 -0.13 10.24
C ALA A 68 -12.23 -0.85 9.17
#